data_AF-A0A261D566-F1
#
_entry.id   AF-A0A261D566-F1
#
_cell.length_a   1.000
_cell.length_b   1.000
_cell.length_c   1.000
_cell.angle_alpha   90.00
_cell.angle_beta   90.00
_cell.angle_gamma   90.00
#
_symmetry.space_group_name_H-M   'P 1'
#
loop_
_entity.id
_entity.type
_entity.pdbx_description
1 polymer ?
#
loop_
_entity_poly.entity_id
_entity_poly.type
_entity_poly.pdbx_seq_one_letter_code
_entity_poly.pdbx_strand_id
1 'polypeptide(L)'
;MKRSAITGLCAAAAVTVIASFAGAGAASAATKGTEISGVNNGNCTATITEVNHTNSTNYQPDWWFEQENDLALVNATQLPASMQAPWRAVNGIPWPIARWVGTESPYLTSGLAPGVLPWGSGNPYNGSAQPDGFVTERTIDLKTAVGAPPASADGTKTIWFRIRTGPQTADRAPTPQQLVVTGCGETPGGGSSSGSSGGGSSIGSFDLGALLN
;
A
#
# COMPACT_ATOMS: atom_id res chain seq x y z
N MET A 1 55.71 -5.90 -42.67
CA MET A 1 55.50 -5.11 -43.90
C MET A 1 54.01 -4.86 -44.07
N LYS A 2 53.62 -3.60 -44.25
CA LYS A 2 52.25 -3.12 -44.46
C LYS A 2 51.75 -3.48 -45.86
N ARG A 3 50.44 -3.78 -46.02
CA ARG A 3 49.53 -3.14 -46.99
C ARG A 3 48.07 -3.56 -46.73
N SER A 4 47.23 -2.53 -46.58
CA SER A 4 45.78 -2.52 -46.41
C SER A 4 45.02 -2.61 -47.74
N ALA A 5 43.75 -3.05 -47.68
CA ALA A 5 42.57 -2.55 -48.43
C ALA A 5 41.34 -3.29 -47.84
N ILE A 6 40.44 -2.73 -47.01
CA ILE A 6 39.35 -1.75 -47.25
C ILE A 6 38.54 -2.01 -48.52
N THR A 7 37.25 -2.37 -48.35
CA THR A 7 35.99 -1.95 -49.02
C THR A 7 34.93 -2.99 -48.58
N GLY A 8 33.69 -2.74 -48.13
CA GLY A 8 32.81 -1.58 -48.12
C GLY A 8 31.36 -2.11 -48.27
N LEU A 9 30.51 -1.77 -47.29
CA LEU A 9 29.04 -1.84 -47.19
C LEU A 9 28.18 -2.30 -48.40
N CYS A 10 27.15 -3.12 -48.14
CA CYS A 10 25.78 -2.89 -48.64
C CYS A 10 24.74 -3.71 -47.86
N ALA A 11 23.88 -3.01 -47.12
CA ALA A 11 22.69 -3.54 -46.48
C ALA A 11 21.57 -3.74 -47.53
N ALA A 12 20.83 -4.85 -47.44
CA ALA A 12 19.55 -5.00 -48.10
C ALA A 12 18.50 -5.36 -47.05
N ALA A 13 17.63 -4.39 -46.74
CA ALA A 13 16.45 -4.57 -45.93
C ALA A 13 15.41 -5.37 -46.73
N ALA A 14 15.00 -6.53 -46.21
CA ALA A 14 13.80 -7.22 -46.67
C ALA A 14 12.68 -6.97 -45.65
N VAL A 15 11.86 -5.96 -45.95
CA VAL A 15 10.56 -5.74 -45.31
C VAL A 15 9.68 -6.94 -45.62
N THR A 16 9.39 -7.74 -44.59
CA THR A 16 8.35 -8.78 -44.67
C THR A 16 7.19 -8.32 -43.82
N VAL A 17 6.20 -7.69 -44.47
CA VAL A 17 4.86 -7.50 -43.90
C VAL A 17 3.95 -8.50 -44.58
N ILE A 18 3.59 -9.57 -43.86
CA ILE A 18 2.31 -10.27 -44.05
C ILE A 18 1.76 -10.56 -42.64
N ALA A 19 0.56 -10.06 -42.41
CA ALA A 19 -0.16 -10.08 -41.15
C ALA A 19 -0.85 -11.42 -40.86
N SER A 20 -1.22 -11.59 -39.58
CA SER A 20 -2.32 -12.41 -39.02
C SER A 20 -2.11 -13.95 -39.06
N PHE A 21 -2.32 -14.73 -38.00
CA PHE A 21 -3.32 -14.69 -36.92
C PHE A 21 -2.80 -15.38 -35.65
N ALA A 22 -3.58 -15.23 -34.57
CA ALA A 22 -3.53 -15.91 -33.28
C ALA A 22 -2.51 -15.34 -32.28
N GLY A 23 -3.01 -14.39 -31.47
CA GLY A 23 -2.49 -14.22 -30.13
C GLY A 23 -2.52 -15.57 -29.43
N ALA A 24 -1.35 -16.17 -29.24
CA ALA A 24 -1.16 -17.07 -28.13
C ALA A 24 -1.34 -16.21 -26.89
N GLY A 25 -2.59 -16.09 -26.43
CA GLY A 25 -2.86 -15.64 -25.08
C GLY A 25 -1.95 -16.47 -24.20
N ALA A 26 -1.05 -15.82 -23.47
CA ALA A 26 -0.41 -16.49 -22.37
C ALA A 26 -1.58 -17.06 -21.55
N ALA A 27 -1.68 -18.39 -21.49
CA ALA A 27 -2.54 -19.00 -20.52
C ALA A 27 -1.96 -18.56 -19.17
N SER A 28 -2.50 -17.48 -18.61
CA SER A 28 -2.31 -17.20 -17.19
C SER A 28 -2.80 -18.46 -16.49
N ALA A 29 -1.93 -19.07 -15.68
CA ALA A 29 -2.40 -20.10 -14.78
C ALA A 29 -3.59 -19.52 -14.03
N ALA A 30 -4.73 -20.23 -14.01
CA ALA A 30 -5.93 -19.74 -13.36
C ALA A 30 -5.58 -19.40 -11.91
N THR A 31 -5.51 -18.10 -11.60
CA THR A 31 -5.18 -17.61 -10.28
C THR A 31 -6.28 -18.08 -9.31
N LYS A 32 -5.87 -18.58 -8.15
CA LYS A 32 -6.76 -19.13 -7.12
C LYS A 32 -6.57 -18.39 -5.82
N GLY A 33 -7.57 -18.47 -4.94
CA GLY A 33 -7.47 -17.95 -3.59
C GLY A 33 -7.51 -16.43 -3.55
N THR A 34 -6.67 -15.83 -2.71
CA THR A 34 -6.55 -14.39 -2.55
C THR A 34 -5.13 -13.91 -2.77
N GLU A 35 -5.01 -12.73 -3.36
CA GLU A 35 -3.76 -11.98 -3.45
C GLU A 35 -3.90 -10.68 -2.69
N ILE A 36 -2.77 -10.16 -2.20
CA ILE A 36 -2.70 -8.86 -1.55
C ILE A 36 -1.48 -8.10 -2.02
N SER A 37 -1.63 -6.79 -2.15
CA SER A 37 -0.56 -5.86 -2.50
C SER A 37 -0.77 -4.52 -1.83
N GLY A 38 0.29 -3.71 -1.77
CA GLY A 38 0.26 -2.37 -1.20
C GLY A 38 0.98 -1.37 -2.09
N VAL A 39 0.41 -0.16 -2.19
CA VAL A 39 0.98 0.97 -2.93
C VAL A 39 1.17 2.14 -1.98
N ASN A 40 2.37 2.75 -2.03
CA ASN A 40 2.64 4.03 -1.39
C ASN A 40 2.14 5.16 -2.30
N ASN A 41 1.18 5.95 -1.80
CA ASN A 41 0.61 7.07 -2.56
C ASN A 41 1.33 8.41 -2.27
N GLY A 42 2.35 8.39 -1.40
CA GLY A 42 2.88 9.60 -0.79
C GLY A 42 1.94 10.19 0.26
N ASN A 43 2.27 11.38 0.75
CA ASN A 43 1.50 12.11 1.77
C ASN A 43 1.19 11.29 3.03
N CYS A 44 2.00 10.28 3.34
CA CYS A 44 1.81 9.33 4.43
C CYS A 44 0.55 8.47 4.30
N THR A 45 0.17 8.13 3.07
CA THR A 45 -0.97 7.27 2.78
C THR A 45 -0.55 6.03 1.99
N ALA A 46 -1.21 4.91 2.27
CA ALA A 46 -1.01 3.65 1.58
C ALA A 46 -2.35 3.08 1.12
N THR A 47 -2.40 2.55 -0.10
CA THR A 47 -3.54 1.77 -0.57
C THR A 47 -3.18 0.30 -0.52
N ILE A 48 -4.00 -0.48 0.18
CA ILE A 48 -3.92 -1.94 0.19
C ILE A 48 -5.01 -2.47 -0.72
N THR A 49 -4.62 -3.37 -1.62
CA THR A 49 -5.49 -3.99 -2.61
C THR A 49 -5.53 -5.49 -2.38
N GLU A 50 -6.73 -6.04 -2.29
CA GLU A 50 -7.02 -7.48 -2.27
C GLU A 50 -7.59 -7.89 -3.63
N VAL A 51 -7.07 -8.97 -4.21
CA VAL A 51 -7.67 -9.63 -5.37
C VAL A 51 -8.22 -10.98 -4.91
N ASN A 52 -9.52 -11.16 -5.01
CA ASN A 52 -10.19 -12.38 -4.62
C ASN A 52 -10.50 -13.22 -5.85
N HIS A 53 -10.08 -14.48 -5.93
CA HIS A 53 -10.46 -15.44 -6.97
C HIS A 53 -11.51 -16.44 -6.50
N THR A 54 -11.86 -16.39 -5.21
CA THR A 54 -12.80 -17.30 -4.56
C THR A 54 -14.25 -16.83 -4.69
N ASN A 55 -15.21 -17.64 -4.25
CA ASN A 55 -16.59 -17.19 -4.01
C ASN A 55 -16.87 -16.81 -2.54
N SER A 56 -15.87 -16.57 -1.71
CA SER A 56 -16.07 -16.11 -0.33
C SER A 56 -15.79 -14.62 -0.19
N THR A 57 -16.59 -13.94 0.63
CA THR A 57 -16.38 -12.54 1.07
C THR A 57 -15.68 -12.44 2.42
N ASN A 58 -15.20 -13.56 2.97
CA ASN A 58 -14.76 -13.66 4.36
C ASN A 58 -13.24 -13.60 4.53
N TYR A 59 -12.47 -13.28 3.48
CA TYR A 59 -11.08 -12.89 3.66
C TYR A 59 -11.02 -11.39 3.97
N GLN A 60 -10.19 -11.06 4.94
CA GLN A 60 -10.09 -9.72 5.49
C GLN A 60 -8.64 -9.45 5.90
N PRO A 61 -7.98 -8.47 5.28
CA PRO A 61 -6.60 -8.16 5.59
C PRO A 61 -6.43 -7.37 6.88
N ASP A 62 -5.35 -7.68 7.59
CA ASP A 62 -4.88 -6.93 8.75
C ASP A 62 -3.51 -6.29 8.50
N TRP A 63 -3.22 -5.21 9.23
CA TRP A 63 -1.98 -4.44 9.10
C TRP A 63 -1.48 -3.86 10.43
N TRP A 64 -0.19 -3.56 10.51
CA TRP A 64 0.50 -2.97 11.68
C TRP A 64 1.72 -2.14 11.26
N PHE A 65 2.20 -1.28 12.16
CA PHE A 65 3.46 -0.56 11.98
C PHE A 65 4.66 -1.47 12.28
N GLU A 66 5.82 -1.19 11.66
CA GLU A 66 7.07 -1.91 11.93
C GLU A 66 7.42 -1.99 13.43
N GLN A 67 7.20 -0.92 14.19
CA GLN A 67 7.47 -0.84 15.62
C GLN A 67 6.59 -1.77 16.47
N GLU A 68 5.49 -2.26 15.88
CA GLU A 68 4.53 -3.17 16.52
C GLU A 68 4.72 -4.61 16.04
N ASN A 69 5.72 -4.85 15.19
CA ASN A 69 5.99 -6.12 14.58
C ASN A 69 6.57 -7.10 15.62
N ASP A 70 5.69 -7.90 16.21
CA ASP A 70 6.05 -8.99 17.12
C ASP A 70 5.88 -10.34 16.41
N LEU A 71 7.00 -11.00 16.11
CA LEU A 71 7.00 -12.29 15.41
C LEU A 71 6.23 -13.39 16.15
N ALA A 72 6.13 -13.33 17.49
CA ALA A 72 5.34 -14.27 18.25
C ALA A 72 3.85 -14.08 17.96
N LEU A 73 3.37 -12.84 17.92
CA LEU A 73 1.96 -12.51 17.61
C LEU A 73 1.62 -12.73 16.14
N VAL A 74 2.54 -12.37 15.24
CA VAL A 74 2.40 -12.58 13.79
C VAL A 74 2.22 -14.07 13.50
N ASN A 75 3.05 -14.94 14.09
CA ASN A 75 3.02 -16.37 13.77
C ASN A 75 2.11 -17.21 14.69
N ALA A 76 1.61 -16.64 15.79
CA ALA A 76 0.78 -17.34 16.77
C ALA A 76 -0.40 -18.07 16.12
N THR A 77 -0.58 -19.35 16.42
CA THR A 77 -1.71 -20.16 15.95
C THR A 77 -2.88 -20.17 16.94
N GLN A 78 -2.69 -19.56 18.11
CA GLN A 78 -3.64 -19.42 19.20
C GLN A 78 -3.57 -17.99 19.78
N LEU A 79 -4.62 -17.54 20.46
CA LEU A 79 -4.63 -16.25 21.16
C LEU A 79 -3.75 -16.33 22.42
N PRO A 80 -2.72 -15.48 22.55
CA PRO A 80 -1.96 -15.37 23.78
C PRO A 80 -2.79 -14.77 24.92
N ALA A 81 -2.40 -15.04 26.16
CA ALA A 81 -3.09 -14.54 27.35
C ALA A 81 -3.02 -13.01 27.49
N SER A 82 -1.96 -12.39 26.98
CA SER A 82 -1.80 -10.94 26.91
C SER A 82 -1.30 -10.53 25.53
N MET A 83 -1.82 -9.41 25.04
CA MET A 83 -1.40 -8.78 23.79
C MET A 83 -1.37 -7.27 24.02
N GLN A 84 -0.30 -6.62 23.55
CA GLN A 84 -0.25 -5.16 23.53
C GLN A 84 -0.97 -4.66 22.28
N ALA A 85 -1.68 -3.54 22.41
CA ALA A 85 -2.23 -2.83 21.26
C ALA A 85 -1.13 -2.61 20.19
N PRO A 86 -1.45 -2.78 18.90
CA PRO A 86 -2.81 -2.90 18.33
C PRO A 86 -3.38 -4.32 18.35
N TRP A 87 -2.57 -5.32 18.69
CA TRP A 87 -2.95 -6.72 18.64
C TRP A 87 -4.12 -7.02 19.56
N ARG A 88 -5.16 -7.64 19.01
CA ARG A 88 -6.40 -7.93 19.73
C ARG A 88 -6.96 -9.29 19.34
N ALA A 89 -7.77 -9.82 20.24
CA ALA A 89 -8.67 -10.92 19.92
C ALA A 89 -9.83 -10.39 19.07
N VAL A 90 -10.20 -11.14 18.05
CA VAL A 90 -11.42 -10.89 17.27
C VAL A 90 -12.30 -12.14 17.37
N ASN A 91 -13.59 -11.94 17.61
CA ASN A 91 -14.53 -13.04 17.74
C ASN A 91 -14.50 -13.96 16.50
N GLY A 92 -14.43 -15.28 16.73
CA GLY A 92 -14.35 -16.28 15.67
C GLY A 92 -12.97 -16.46 15.03
N ILE A 93 -11.96 -15.68 15.44
CA ILE A 93 -10.59 -15.78 14.93
C ILE A 93 -9.66 -16.26 16.05
N PRO A 94 -9.03 -17.45 15.93
CA PRO A 94 -8.26 -18.04 17.02
C PRO A 94 -6.82 -17.51 17.12
N TRP A 95 -6.44 -16.48 16.37
CA TRP A 95 -5.11 -15.87 16.41
C TRP A 95 -5.18 -14.34 16.49
N PRO A 96 -4.08 -13.66 16.88
CA PRO A 96 -4.04 -12.21 16.98
C PRO A 96 -4.31 -11.52 15.64
N ILE A 97 -5.04 -10.40 15.71
CA ILE A 97 -5.27 -9.47 14.59
C ILE A 97 -4.79 -8.08 15.03
N ALA A 98 -4.02 -7.38 14.18
CA ALA A 98 -3.48 -6.06 14.54
C ALA A 98 -4.47 -4.90 14.30
N ARG A 99 -4.72 -4.52 13.05
CA ARG A 99 -5.75 -3.54 12.65
C ARG A 99 -6.39 -4.02 11.37
N TRP A 100 -7.69 -3.83 11.22
CA TRP A 100 -8.29 -4.05 9.91
C TRP A 100 -7.84 -2.96 8.94
N VAL A 101 -7.67 -3.32 7.67
CA VAL A 101 -7.34 -2.37 6.62
C VAL A 101 -8.54 -1.45 6.36
N GLY A 102 -8.32 -0.14 6.43
CA GLY A 102 -9.34 0.90 6.41
C GLY A 102 -9.44 1.64 7.75
N THR A 103 -9.67 2.95 7.71
CA THR A 103 -9.78 3.81 8.91
C THR A 103 -11.16 3.75 9.56
N GLU A 104 -12.19 3.45 8.76
CA GLU A 104 -13.60 3.42 9.19
C GLU A 104 -14.33 2.22 8.56
N SER A 105 -15.41 1.79 9.21
CA SER A 105 -16.28 0.74 8.69
C SER A 105 -17.02 1.20 7.42
N PRO A 106 -17.13 0.37 6.37
CA PRO A 106 -16.64 -1.00 6.31
C PRO A 106 -15.15 -1.06 5.94
N TYR A 107 -14.41 -1.82 6.75
CA TYR A 107 -13.04 -2.23 6.49
C TYR A 107 -12.94 -2.98 5.15
N LEU A 108 -11.73 -3.07 4.59
CA LEU A 108 -11.47 -3.89 3.41
C LEU A 108 -11.86 -5.34 3.70
N THR A 109 -12.61 -5.95 2.78
CA THR A 109 -12.95 -7.37 2.76
C THR A 109 -12.95 -7.84 1.30
N SER A 110 -12.89 -9.15 1.09
CA SER A 110 -13.04 -9.71 -0.25
C SER A 110 -14.39 -9.35 -0.84
N GLY A 111 -14.37 -8.95 -2.12
CA GLY A 111 -15.59 -8.77 -2.92
C GLY A 111 -15.82 -9.92 -3.89
N LEU A 112 -17.01 -9.91 -4.49
CA LEU A 112 -17.40 -10.84 -5.54
C LEU A 112 -17.81 -10.07 -6.79
N ALA A 113 -17.40 -10.58 -7.95
CA ALA A 113 -17.86 -10.06 -9.22
C ALA A 113 -19.38 -10.27 -9.36
N PRO A 114 -20.09 -9.40 -10.11
CA PRO A 114 -21.50 -9.60 -10.41
C PRO A 114 -21.77 -11.00 -10.98
N GLY A 115 -22.75 -11.70 -10.40
CA GLY A 115 -23.15 -13.05 -10.84
C GLY A 115 -22.39 -14.21 -10.17
N VAL A 116 -21.34 -13.94 -9.39
CA VAL A 116 -20.67 -14.98 -8.60
C VAL A 116 -21.51 -15.31 -7.37
N LEU A 117 -21.93 -16.57 -7.25
CA LEU A 117 -22.73 -17.04 -6.12
C LEU A 117 -21.86 -17.15 -4.86
N PRO A 118 -22.18 -16.43 -3.76
CA PRO A 118 -21.39 -16.46 -2.54
C PRO A 118 -21.41 -17.84 -1.90
N TRP A 119 -20.26 -18.24 -1.34
CA TRP A 119 -20.11 -19.42 -0.51
C TRP A 119 -21.03 -19.36 0.72
N GLY A 120 -21.67 -20.48 1.04
CA GLY A 120 -22.69 -20.56 2.08
C GLY A 120 -24.08 -20.76 1.47
N SER A 121 -25.09 -20.95 2.32
CA SER A 121 -26.49 -21.12 1.89
C SER A 121 -26.70 -22.20 0.81
N GLY A 122 -25.93 -23.29 0.87
CA GLY A 122 -26.00 -24.40 -0.10
C GLY A 122 -25.01 -24.28 -1.27
N ASN A 123 -24.35 -23.14 -1.47
CA ASN A 123 -23.32 -22.98 -2.48
C ASN A 123 -21.98 -23.52 -1.96
N PRO A 124 -21.35 -24.49 -2.65
CA PRO A 124 -20.05 -25.02 -2.25
C PRO A 124 -18.96 -23.96 -2.39
N TYR A 125 -17.90 -24.11 -1.60
CA TYR A 125 -16.72 -23.27 -1.71
C TYR A 125 -16.00 -23.54 -3.04
N ASN A 126 -15.58 -22.48 -3.73
CA ASN A 126 -14.77 -22.56 -4.93
C ASN A 126 -13.67 -21.48 -4.89
N GLY A 127 -12.42 -21.90 -4.78
CA GLY A 127 -11.24 -21.01 -4.76
C GLY A 127 -10.86 -20.43 -6.12
N SER A 128 -11.62 -20.73 -7.18
CA SER A 128 -11.40 -20.26 -8.56
C SER A 128 -12.73 -19.83 -9.21
N ALA A 129 -13.65 -19.30 -8.41
CA ALA A 129 -14.98 -18.89 -8.86
C ALA A 129 -14.97 -17.67 -9.78
N GLN A 130 -13.93 -16.83 -9.67
CA GLN A 130 -13.74 -15.64 -10.49
C GLN A 130 -12.28 -15.57 -10.99
N PRO A 131 -11.97 -16.17 -12.16
CA PRO A 131 -10.59 -16.38 -12.61
C PRO A 131 -9.81 -15.08 -12.83
N ASP A 132 -10.49 -14.01 -13.27
CA ASP A 132 -9.88 -12.68 -13.43
C ASP A 132 -9.63 -11.97 -12.09
N GLY A 133 -10.20 -12.48 -11.01
CA GLY A 133 -10.18 -11.86 -9.70
C GLY A 133 -11.18 -10.71 -9.57
N PHE A 134 -11.71 -10.51 -8.36
CA PHE A 134 -12.43 -9.30 -8.01
C PHE A 134 -11.56 -8.46 -7.09
N VAL A 135 -11.35 -7.20 -7.47
CA VAL A 135 -10.45 -6.28 -6.78
C VAL A 135 -11.23 -5.45 -5.78
N THR A 136 -10.76 -5.43 -4.54
CA THR A 136 -11.21 -4.47 -3.52
C THR A 136 -9.99 -3.75 -2.95
N GLU A 137 -10.14 -2.47 -2.62
CA GLU A 137 -9.04 -1.67 -2.11
C GLU A 137 -9.49 -0.66 -1.07
N ARG A 138 -8.57 -0.30 -0.17
CA ARG A 138 -8.76 0.77 0.82
C ARG A 138 -7.47 1.53 1.04
N THR A 139 -7.62 2.84 1.17
CA THR A 139 -6.53 3.74 1.57
C THR A 139 -6.51 3.90 3.09
N ILE A 140 -5.30 3.88 3.65
CA ILE A 140 -5.01 4.11 5.05
C ILE A 140 -4.23 5.42 5.15
N ASP A 141 -4.63 6.30 6.07
CA ASP A 141 -3.84 7.45 6.49
C ASP A 141 -3.00 7.10 7.72
N LEU A 142 -1.68 7.07 7.55
CA LEU A 142 -0.73 6.70 8.61
C LEU A 142 -0.38 7.86 9.54
N LYS A 143 -0.85 9.09 9.25
CA LYS A 143 -0.75 10.23 10.17
C LYS A 143 -1.77 10.13 11.29
N THR A 144 -2.98 9.73 10.94
CA THR A 144 -4.14 9.73 11.84
C THR A 144 -4.44 8.36 12.45
N ALA A 145 -3.77 7.29 11.99
CA ALA A 145 -3.90 5.97 12.58
C ALA A 145 -3.57 5.96 14.09
N VAL A 146 -4.44 5.34 14.88
CA VAL A 146 -4.27 5.24 16.34
C VAL A 146 -2.99 4.48 16.68
N GLY A 147 -2.17 5.06 17.56
CA GLY A 147 -0.88 4.49 17.95
C GLY A 147 0.22 4.67 16.90
N ALA A 148 0.02 5.55 15.91
CA ALA A 148 1.02 5.76 14.87
C ALA A 148 2.36 6.26 15.48
N PRO A 149 3.48 5.59 15.17
CA PRO A 149 4.80 5.99 15.64
C PRO A 149 5.23 7.30 14.96
N PRO A 150 6.23 8.03 15.50
CA PRO A 150 6.87 9.11 14.77
C PRO A 150 7.45 8.59 13.44
N ALA A 151 7.48 9.45 12.42
CA ALA A 151 8.13 9.11 11.16
C ALA A 151 9.66 8.97 11.34
N SER A 152 10.31 8.24 10.44
CA SER A 152 11.77 8.21 10.36
C SER A 152 12.34 9.59 10.00
N ALA A 153 13.67 9.74 10.12
CA ALA A 153 14.36 10.97 9.70
C ALA A 153 14.11 11.33 8.21
N ASP A 154 13.91 10.31 7.36
CA ASP A 154 13.57 10.49 5.94
C ASP A 154 12.08 10.79 5.69
N GLY A 155 11.30 11.01 6.75
CA GLY A 155 9.88 11.27 6.66
C GLY A 155 9.08 10.07 6.14
N THR A 156 9.43 8.86 6.58
CA THR A 156 8.74 7.62 6.17
C THR A 156 8.14 6.87 7.37
N LYS A 157 7.16 6.02 7.09
CA LYS A 157 6.65 5.00 8.02
C LYS A 157 6.61 3.66 7.30
N THR A 158 6.97 2.59 7.99
CA THR A 158 6.91 1.22 7.45
C THR A 158 5.73 0.49 8.06
N ILE A 159 4.94 -0.18 7.23
CA ILE A 159 3.84 -1.03 7.64
C ILE A 159 4.02 -2.44 7.11
N TRP A 160 3.37 -3.38 7.78
CA TRP A 160 3.20 -4.75 7.36
C TRP A 160 1.71 -5.05 7.20
N PHE A 161 1.36 -5.92 6.25
CA PHE A 161 -0.01 -6.35 6.03
C PHE A 161 -0.07 -7.77 5.46
N ARG A 162 -1.20 -8.45 5.64
CA ARG A 162 -1.44 -9.82 5.17
C ARG A 162 -2.93 -10.15 5.09
N ILE A 163 -3.25 -11.33 4.57
CA ILE A 163 -4.56 -11.97 4.71
C ILE A 163 -4.37 -13.29 5.45
N ARG A 164 -4.73 -13.34 6.74
CA ARG A 164 -4.70 -14.58 7.52
C ARG A 164 -6.09 -15.11 7.89
N THR A 165 -7.12 -14.33 7.66
CA THR A 165 -8.53 -14.69 7.86
C THR A 165 -9.10 -15.35 6.62
N GLY A 166 -10.31 -15.91 6.74
CA GLY A 166 -11.02 -16.56 5.64
C GLY A 166 -11.18 -18.06 5.82
N PRO A 167 -12.12 -18.68 5.08
CA PRO A 167 -12.59 -20.03 5.36
C PRO A 167 -11.60 -21.13 4.99
N GLN A 168 -10.83 -20.96 3.91
CA GLN A 168 -9.87 -21.96 3.46
C GLN A 168 -8.45 -21.45 3.62
N THR A 169 -7.64 -22.17 4.42
CA THR A 169 -6.26 -21.80 4.73
C THR A 169 -5.37 -21.71 3.48
N ALA A 170 -5.59 -22.60 2.50
CA ALA A 170 -4.80 -22.64 1.27
C ALA A 170 -5.00 -21.42 0.34
N ASP A 171 -6.10 -20.70 0.54
CA ASP A 171 -6.52 -19.58 -0.31
C ASP A 171 -6.27 -18.22 0.35
N ARG A 172 -5.55 -18.20 1.48
CA ARG A 172 -5.13 -17.01 2.20
C ARG A 172 -3.77 -16.52 1.67
N ALA A 173 -3.42 -15.28 1.98
CA ALA A 173 -2.08 -14.73 1.82
C ALA A 173 -1.43 -14.43 3.20
N PRO A 174 -1.06 -15.45 4.00
CA PRO A 174 -0.72 -15.27 5.41
C PRO A 174 0.67 -14.67 5.65
N THR A 175 1.55 -14.73 4.65
CA THR A 175 2.90 -14.16 4.71
C THR A 175 2.82 -12.63 4.71
N PRO A 176 3.32 -11.95 5.75
CA PRO A 176 3.33 -10.49 5.79
C PRO A 176 4.12 -9.87 4.63
N GLN A 177 3.55 -8.83 4.03
CA GLN A 177 4.22 -7.98 3.06
C GLN A 177 4.61 -6.66 3.73
N GLN A 178 5.81 -6.17 3.43
CA GLN A 178 6.31 -4.90 3.94
C GLN A 178 6.04 -3.79 2.92
N LEU A 179 5.65 -2.60 3.39
CA LEU A 179 5.54 -1.40 2.58
C LEU A 179 6.14 -0.21 3.33
N VAL A 180 7.08 0.48 2.68
CA VAL A 180 7.63 1.76 3.13
C VAL A 180 6.80 2.89 2.51
N VAL A 181 6.22 3.73 3.35
CA VAL A 181 5.32 4.82 2.97
C VAL A 181 6.01 6.16 3.19
N THR A 182 6.03 7.00 2.17
CA THR A 182 6.75 8.28 2.16
C THR A 182 5.82 9.47 2.40
N GLY A 183 6.38 10.65 2.63
CA GLY A 183 5.60 11.88 2.88
C GLY A 183 4.97 11.95 4.28
N CYS A 184 5.57 11.23 5.23
CA CYS A 184 5.22 11.20 6.65
C CYS A 184 6.00 12.19 7.52
N GLY A 185 6.96 12.93 6.96
CA GLY A 185 7.64 13.99 7.68
C GLY A 185 6.63 15.01 8.22
N GLU A 186 6.95 15.62 9.36
CA GLU A 186 6.21 16.80 9.79
C GLU A 186 6.34 17.87 8.72
N THR A 187 5.23 18.39 8.20
CA THR A 187 5.29 19.61 7.40
C THR A 187 5.81 20.72 8.30
N PRO A 188 7.01 21.29 8.09
CA PRO A 188 7.41 22.49 8.80
C PRO A 188 6.61 23.65 8.17
N GLY A 189 5.67 24.24 8.91
CA GLY A 189 5.13 25.57 8.56
C GLY A 189 3.64 25.62 8.24
N GLY A 190 2.83 25.66 9.30
CA GLY A 190 1.53 26.32 9.32
C GLY A 190 1.42 27.26 10.53
N GLY A 191 2.54 27.88 10.92
CA GLY A 191 2.62 28.81 12.04
C GLY A 191 2.90 30.22 11.51
N SER A 192 1.85 31.03 11.36
CA SER A 192 2.00 32.49 11.29
C SER A 192 2.47 32.99 12.64
N SER A 193 3.78 33.16 12.82
CA SER A 193 4.36 33.89 13.94
C SER A 193 5.63 34.61 13.52
N SER A 194 5.49 35.73 12.82
CA SER A 194 6.52 36.76 12.74
C SER A 194 6.13 37.92 13.64
N GLY A 195 6.32 37.71 14.95
CA GLY A 195 6.37 38.75 15.96
C GLY A 195 7.83 39.09 16.25
N SER A 196 8.20 40.33 15.93
CA SER A 196 9.27 41.18 16.47
C SER A 196 10.65 40.61 16.83
N SER A 197 11.68 41.16 16.18
CA SER A 197 12.94 41.50 16.85
C SER A 197 13.33 42.92 16.47
N GLY A 198 13.48 43.78 17.49
CA GLY A 198 14.09 45.10 17.37
C GLY A 198 15.62 45.01 17.40
N GLY A 199 16.30 46.02 16.85
CA GLY A 199 17.74 46.17 16.97
C GLY A 199 18.39 47.13 15.98
N GLY A 200 18.41 48.41 16.34
CA GLY A 200 19.50 49.39 16.19
C GLY A 200 20.43 49.44 14.95
N SER A 201 20.38 50.61 14.28
CA SER A 201 21.49 51.57 14.05
C SER A 201 21.94 51.89 12.62
N SER A 202 21.86 53.21 12.36
CA SER A 202 22.73 54.12 11.59
C SER A 202 22.81 54.05 10.06
N ILE A 203 22.20 55.07 9.43
CA ILE A 203 22.71 56.08 8.45
C ILE A 203 21.46 56.89 8.02
N GLY A 204 21.33 58.22 7.98
CA GLY A 204 22.24 59.34 7.82
C GLY A 204 21.62 60.24 6.74
N SER A 205 21.24 61.49 7.09
CA SER A 205 20.86 62.61 6.19
C SER A 205 19.43 62.54 5.58
N PHE A 206 18.61 63.60 5.47
CA PHE A 206 18.81 65.05 5.41
C PHE A 206 17.65 65.83 6.07
N ASP A 207 18.04 66.99 6.60
CA ASP A 207 17.23 68.15 7.00
C ASP A 207 16.51 68.80 5.80
N LEU A 208 15.22 69.14 5.95
CA LEU A 208 14.59 70.34 5.37
C LEU A 208 13.15 70.52 5.89
N GLY A 209 12.83 71.70 6.44
CA GLY A 209 11.48 72.27 6.31
C GLY A 209 10.81 72.79 7.57
N ALA A 210 11.28 73.93 8.06
CA ALA A 210 10.51 74.85 8.91
C ALA A 210 9.25 75.39 8.20
N LEU A 211 8.18 75.64 8.97
CA LEU A 211 7.11 76.66 8.79
C LEU A 211 6.08 76.43 9.92
N LEU A 212 6.19 77.10 11.07
CA LEU A 212 5.67 78.45 11.43
C LEU A 212 4.15 78.53 11.66
N ASN A 213 3.84 79.00 12.88
CA ASN A 213 2.58 79.43 13.51
C ASN A 213 1.61 78.36 14.02
#